data_AF-A0A7C3YBG7-F1
#
_entry.id   AF-A0A7C3YBG7-F1
#
_cell.length_a   1.000
_cell.length_b   1.000
_cell.length_c   1.000
_cell.angle_alpha   90.00
_cell.angle_beta   90.00
_cell.angle_gamma   90.00
#
_symmetry.space_group_name_H-M   'P 1'
#
loop_
_entity.id
_entity.type
_entity.pdbx_description
1 polymer ?
#
loop_
_entity_poly.entity_id
_entity_poly.type
_entity_poly.pdbx_seq_one_letter_code
_entity_poly.pdbx_strand_id
1 'polypeptide(L)'
;MKGASLITFIVIISLSFIFLLFITFILYRYSENTKKNLKEQATRQIAFEIISEITNLYEKGSKMDLIPLNNSITLLESKLDLPEKISGEPYYIEAISSPGLLNYIVVNDSLKEEYGKGKIAIVFQNEKYYFDLPIMPIVFQGRTTSEEFKIKYARYRLDNEVKDTIIIGEQKNLIDIEVLQ
;
A
#
# COMPACT_ATOMS: atom_id res chain seq x y z
N MET A 1 -46.40 -22.01 47.36
CA MET A 1 -45.89 -21.66 46.01
C MET A 1 -45.89 -22.94 45.18
N LYS A 2 -46.73 -23.03 44.13
CA LYS A 2 -46.70 -24.19 43.22
C LYS A 2 -45.38 -24.10 42.44
N GLY A 3 -44.44 -25.01 42.72
CA GLY A 3 -43.16 -25.06 42.03
C GLY A 3 -43.39 -25.26 40.53
N ALA A 4 -42.64 -24.53 39.70
CA ALA A 4 -42.67 -24.73 38.26
C ALA A 4 -42.32 -26.20 37.96
N SER A 5 -43.07 -26.83 37.05
CA SER A 5 -42.82 -28.24 36.71
C SER A 5 -41.42 -28.41 36.13
N LEU A 6 -40.84 -29.58 36.28
CA LEU A 6 -39.51 -29.91 35.75
C LEU A 6 -39.40 -29.61 34.23
N ILE A 7 -40.50 -29.83 33.51
CA ILE A 7 -40.63 -29.49 32.08
C ILE A 7 -40.48 -27.98 31.84
N THR A 8 -41.10 -27.16 32.69
CA THR A 8 -41.01 -25.70 32.62
C THR A 8 -39.58 -25.20 32.81
N PHE A 9 -38.83 -25.81 33.74
CA PHE A 9 -37.41 -25.51 33.92
C PHE A 9 -36.56 -25.89 32.71
N ILE A 10 -36.79 -27.08 32.13
CA ILE A 10 -36.07 -27.53 30.92
C ILE A 10 -36.32 -26.55 29.76
N VAL A 11 -37.57 -26.15 29.54
CA VAL A 11 -37.93 -25.20 28.47
C VAL A 11 -37.23 -23.84 28.69
N ILE A 12 -37.23 -23.32 29.92
CA ILE A 12 -36.58 -22.02 30.22
C ILE A 12 -35.06 -22.08 29.99
N ILE A 13 -34.41 -23.17 30.40
CA ILE A 13 -32.97 -23.35 30.23
C ILE A 13 -32.61 -23.48 28.75
N SER A 14 -33.35 -24.30 27.99
CA SER A 14 -33.13 -24.44 26.55
C SER A 14 -33.34 -23.12 25.82
N LEU A 15 -34.38 -22.36 26.16
CA LEU A 15 -34.63 -21.06 25.57
C LEU A 15 -33.50 -20.07 25.89
N SER A 16 -33.03 -20.06 27.14
CA SER A 16 -31.90 -19.22 27.57
C SER A 16 -30.63 -19.56 26.80
N PHE A 17 -30.37 -20.84 26.55
CA PHE A 17 -29.21 -21.29 25.78
C PHE A 17 -29.30 -20.87 24.30
N ILE A 18 -30.48 -20.97 23.69
CA ILE A 18 -30.73 -20.48 22.33
C ILE A 18 -30.51 -18.97 22.24
N PHE A 19 -31.03 -18.20 23.20
CA PHE A 19 -30.80 -16.76 23.28
C PHE A 19 -29.32 -16.43 23.42
N LEU A 20 -28.59 -17.15 24.28
CA LEU A 20 -27.17 -16.95 24.47
C LEU A 20 -26.38 -17.24 23.17
N LEU A 21 -26.67 -18.35 22.49
CA LEU A 21 -26.07 -18.66 21.19
C LEU A 21 -26.36 -17.59 20.15
N PHE A 22 -27.59 -17.08 20.10
CA PHE A 22 -27.99 -16.03 19.17
C PHE A 22 -27.22 -14.72 19.44
N ILE A 23 -27.11 -14.31 20.70
CA ILE A 23 -26.35 -13.12 21.11
C ILE A 23 -24.86 -13.30 20.77
N THR A 24 -24.27 -14.46 21.10
CA THR A 24 -22.87 -14.75 20.78
C THR A 24 -22.63 -14.69 19.27
N PHE A 25 -23.54 -15.23 18.46
CA PHE A 25 -23.43 -15.17 17.00
C PHE A 25 -23.50 -13.73 16.47
N ILE A 26 -24.40 -12.90 16.99
CA ILE A 26 -24.47 -11.47 16.63
C ILE A 26 -23.19 -10.76 17.00
N LEU A 27 -22.69 -10.94 18.23
CA LEU A 27 -21.44 -10.32 18.69
C LEU A 27 -20.24 -10.75 17.85
N TYR A 28 -20.18 -12.02 17.46
CA TYR A 28 -19.14 -12.54 16.59
C TYR A 28 -19.18 -11.87 15.21
N ARG A 29 -20.35 -11.80 14.57
CA ARG A 29 -20.52 -11.14 13.26
C ARG A 29 -20.23 -9.64 13.33
N TYR A 30 -20.63 -8.98 14.41
CA TYR A 30 -20.35 -7.57 14.63
C TYR A 30 -18.84 -7.31 14.79
N SER A 31 -18.13 -8.16 15.55
CA SER A 31 -16.69 -8.07 15.73
C SER A 31 -15.93 -8.23 14.40
N GLU A 32 -16.30 -9.24 13.60
CA GLU A 32 -15.72 -9.47 12.27
C GLU A 32 -15.95 -8.28 11.33
N ASN A 33 -17.17 -7.77 11.26
CA ASN A 33 -17.48 -6.60 10.42
C ASN A 33 -16.72 -5.35 10.89
N THR A 34 -16.62 -5.14 12.20
CA THR A 34 -15.90 -3.99 12.77
C THR A 34 -14.42 -4.06 12.42
N LYS A 35 -13.79 -5.22 12.55
CA LYS A 35 -12.38 -5.43 12.14
C LYS A 35 -12.18 -5.13 10.66
N LYS A 36 -13.07 -5.63 9.79
CA LYS A 36 -12.99 -5.39 8.35
C LYS A 36 -13.10 -3.90 8.01
N ASN A 37 -14.05 -3.20 8.62
CA ASN A 37 -14.25 -1.76 8.40
C ASN A 37 -13.05 -0.94 8.88
N LEU A 38 -12.53 -1.23 10.08
CA LEU A 38 -11.34 -0.55 10.61
C LEU A 38 -10.13 -0.79 9.72
N LYS A 39 -9.95 -2.03 9.24
CA LYS A 39 -8.87 -2.39 8.31
C LYS A 39 -8.98 -1.58 7.02
N GLU A 40 -10.16 -1.51 6.41
CA GLU A 40 -10.36 -0.74 5.17
C GLU A 40 -10.12 0.76 5.38
N GLN A 41 -10.60 1.34 6.47
CA GLN A 41 -10.39 2.75 6.79
C GLN A 41 -8.92 3.09 7.03
N ALA A 42 -8.23 2.30 7.85
CA ALA A 42 -6.81 2.48 8.12
C ALA A 42 -5.97 2.33 6.83
N THR A 43 -6.31 1.35 6.00
CA THR A 43 -5.63 1.12 4.71
C THR A 43 -5.83 2.31 3.77
N ARG A 44 -7.05 2.88 3.70
CA ARG A 44 -7.33 4.10 2.93
C ARG A 44 -6.51 5.31 3.43
N GLN A 45 -6.41 5.47 4.74
CA GLN A 45 -5.65 6.57 5.34
C GLN A 45 -4.16 6.47 5.00
N ILE A 46 -3.56 5.29 5.19
CA ILE A 46 -2.15 5.04 4.86
C ILE A 46 -1.90 5.28 3.37
N ALA A 47 -2.78 4.78 2.51
CA ALA A 47 -2.68 5.02 1.07
C ALA A 47 -2.72 6.52 0.75
N PHE A 48 -3.61 7.28 1.38
CA PHE A 48 -3.71 8.72 1.19
C PHE A 48 -2.43 9.45 1.61
N GLU A 49 -1.86 9.11 2.77
CA GLU A 49 -0.61 9.68 3.26
C GLU A 49 0.55 9.41 2.29
N ILE A 50 0.67 8.17 1.79
CA ILE A 50 1.69 7.81 0.80
C ILE A 50 1.47 8.57 -0.51
N ILE A 51 0.25 8.61 -1.04
CA ILE A 51 -0.06 9.31 -2.29
C ILE A 51 0.25 10.81 -2.17
N SER A 52 -0.12 11.43 -1.05
CA SER A 52 0.18 12.82 -0.77
C SER A 52 1.68 13.08 -0.78
N GLU A 53 2.45 12.21 -0.13
CA GLU A 53 3.91 12.39 -0.06
C GLU A 53 4.60 12.13 -1.40
N ILE A 54 4.14 11.14 -2.17
CA ILE A 54 4.59 10.91 -3.55
C ILE A 54 4.35 12.16 -4.41
N THR A 55 3.16 12.76 -4.30
CA THR A 55 2.79 13.96 -5.06
C THR A 55 3.68 15.14 -4.66
N ASN A 56 3.90 15.34 -3.37
CA ASN A 56 4.79 16.37 -2.81
C ASN A 56 6.23 16.20 -3.29
N LEU A 57 6.76 14.97 -3.28
CA LEU A 57 8.10 14.65 -3.78
C LEU A 57 8.20 14.90 -5.29
N TYR A 58 7.20 14.51 -6.07
CA TYR A 58 7.14 14.79 -7.51
C TYR A 58 7.12 16.30 -7.80
N GLU A 59 6.28 17.06 -7.13
CA GLU A 59 6.16 18.51 -7.33
C GLU A 59 7.46 19.27 -6.97
N LYS A 60 8.22 18.77 -6.00
CA LYS A 60 9.52 19.33 -5.62
C LYS A 60 10.64 18.87 -6.53
N GLY A 61 10.72 17.56 -6.81
CA GLY A 61 11.78 16.95 -7.60
C GLY A 61 11.74 17.35 -9.07
N SER A 62 10.54 17.44 -9.66
CA SER A 62 10.36 17.85 -11.06
C SER A 62 10.86 19.27 -11.35
N LYS A 63 10.89 20.15 -10.34
CA LYS A 63 11.36 21.54 -10.45
C LYS A 63 12.87 21.69 -10.28
N MET A 64 13.59 20.62 -9.94
CA MET A 64 15.04 20.67 -9.76
C MET A 64 15.73 20.50 -11.11
N ASP A 65 16.62 21.42 -11.48
CA ASP A 65 17.46 21.34 -12.70
C ASP A 65 18.74 20.52 -12.49
N LEU A 66 18.65 19.44 -11.70
CA LEU A 66 19.76 18.53 -11.47
C LEU A 66 19.71 17.41 -12.51
N ILE A 67 20.78 17.27 -13.29
CA ILE A 67 20.92 16.22 -14.30
C ILE A 67 21.97 15.22 -13.79
N PRO A 68 21.67 13.92 -13.72
CA PRO A 68 22.65 12.92 -13.30
C PRO A 68 23.85 12.90 -14.25
N LEU A 69 25.06 13.03 -13.68
CA LEU A 69 26.32 12.94 -14.42
C LEU A 69 26.64 11.49 -14.80
N ASN A 70 26.36 10.54 -13.90
CA ASN A 70 26.49 9.10 -14.12
C ASN A 70 25.14 8.43 -13.83
N ASN A 71 24.60 7.68 -14.80
CA ASN A 71 23.40 6.84 -14.77
C ASN A 71 22.14 7.41 -14.06
N SER A 72 22.18 7.66 -12.76
CA SER A 72 21.05 8.13 -11.98
C SER A 72 21.45 8.80 -10.66
N ILE A 73 20.54 9.59 -10.09
CA ILE A 73 20.71 10.32 -8.84
C ILE A 73 19.41 10.29 -8.04
N THR A 74 19.50 10.11 -6.72
CA THR A 74 18.37 10.36 -5.81
C THR A 74 18.36 11.84 -5.46
N LEU A 75 17.29 12.56 -5.81
CA LEU A 75 17.19 14.00 -5.58
C LEU A 75 16.52 14.32 -4.24
N LEU A 76 15.51 13.53 -3.87
CA LEU A 76 14.75 13.73 -2.64
C LEU A 76 14.45 12.38 -2.01
N GLU A 77 14.47 12.35 -0.68
CA GLU A 77 14.04 11.21 0.11
C GLU A 77 13.10 11.71 1.20
N SER A 78 12.03 10.95 1.43
CA SER A 78 11.11 11.14 2.54
C SER A 78 10.92 9.83 3.27
N LYS A 79 10.89 9.91 4.60
CA LYS A 79 10.57 8.77 5.47
C LYS A 79 9.19 9.01 6.05
N LEU A 80 8.30 8.02 5.91
CA LEU A 80 6.99 8.03 6.56
C LEU A 80 7.00 7.02 7.70
N ASP A 81 6.52 7.46 8.85
CA ASP A 81 6.30 6.58 10.00
C ASP A 81 4.91 5.94 9.87
N LEU A 82 4.88 4.75 9.29
CA LEU A 82 3.64 3.98 9.11
C LEU A 82 3.45 2.99 10.27
N PRO A 83 2.20 2.67 10.64
CA PRO A 83 1.96 1.69 11.71
C PRO A 83 2.48 0.32 11.29
N GLU A 84 3.10 -0.44 12.19
CA GLU A 84 3.65 -1.77 11.88
C GLU A 84 2.57 -2.80 11.48
N LYS A 85 1.35 -2.61 11.99
CA LYS A 85 0.22 -3.53 11.82
C LYS A 85 -1.08 -2.75 11.66
N ILE A 86 -1.99 -3.30 10.87
CA ILE A 86 -3.36 -2.81 10.73
C ILE A 86 -4.29 -3.92 11.20
N SER A 87 -5.16 -3.63 12.18
CA SER A 87 -6.05 -4.65 12.78
C SER A 87 -5.30 -5.87 13.36
N GLY A 88 -4.05 -5.68 13.78
CA GLY A 88 -3.19 -6.75 14.32
C GLY A 88 -2.47 -7.60 13.26
N GLU A 89 -2.68 -7.33 11.97
CA GLU A 89 -2.03 -8.05 10.87
C GLU A 89 -0.85 -7.25 10.30
N PRO A 90 0.30 -7.89 10.01
CA PRO A 90 1.37 -7.25 9.26
C PRO A 90 0.96 -7.08 7.80
N TYR A 91 1.53 -6.06 7.16
CA TYR A 91 1.28 -5.75 5.76
C TYR A 91 2.55 -5.26 5.08
N TYR A 92 2.55 -5.32 3.74
CA TYR A 92 3.56 -4.69 2.92
C TYR A 92 2.90 -3.79 1.88
N ILE A 93 3.67 -2.83 1.40
CA ILE A 93 3.23 -1.87 0.40
C ILE A 93 4.02 -2.12 -0.87
N GLU A 94 3.33 -2.09 -2.00
CA GLU A 94 3.88 -2.35 -3.33
C GLU A 94 3.42 -1.25 -4.29
N ALA A 95 4.38 -0.61 -4.97
CA ALA A 95 4.10 0.31 -6.06
C ALA A 95 4.06 -0.45 -7.39
N ILE A 96 2.96 -0.30 -8.12
CA ILE A 96 2.71 -0.97 -9.39
C ILE A 96 2.53 0.10 -10.46
N SER A 97 3.41 0.14 -11.44
CA SER A 97 3.25 0.96 -12.65
C SER A 97 2.71 0.10 -13.80
N SER A 98 1.92 0.70 -14.69
CA SER A 98 1.49 0.08 -15.95
C SER A 98 1.73 1.04 -17.10
N PRO A 99 2.59 0.72 -18.09
CA PRO A 99 3.39 -0.51 -18.13
C PRO A 99 4.44 -0.54 -17.01
N GLY A 100 4.59 -1.69 -16.36
CA GLY A 100 5.57 -1.85 -15.28
C GLY A 100 6.99 -1.90 -15.82
N LEU A 101 8.00 -1.65 -14.99
CA LEU A 101 9.41 -1.76 -15.42
C LEU A 101 9.77 -3.16 -15.93
N LEU A 102 9.07 -4.20 -15.48
CA LEU A 102 9.24 -5.57 -15.97
C LEU A 102 8.75 -5.77 -17.41
N ASN A 103 8.09 -4.78 -18.02
CA ASN A 103 7.76 -4.75 -19.45
C ASN A 103 8.76 -3.93 -20.28
N TYR A 104 9.88 -3.44 -19.73
CA TYR A 104 11.05 -3.06 -20.53
C TYR A 104 11.78 -4.32 -21.03
N ILE A 105 11.06 -5.18 -21.73
CA ILE A 105 11.69 -6.11 -22.67
C ILE A 105 12.01 -5.24 -23.89
N VAL A 106 13.30 -5.16 -24.23
CA VAL A 106 13.79 -4.53 -25.45
C VAL A 106 13.01 -5.09 -26.64
N VAL A 107 12.02 -4.32 -27.12
CA VAL A 107 11.35 -4.56 -28.38
C VAL A 107 11.50 -3.29 -29.19
N ASN A 108 12.51 -3.29 -30.07
CA ASN A 108 12.73 -2.37 -31.19
C ASN A 108 12.54 -0.87 -30.89
N ASP A 109 13.64 -0.20 -30.54
CA ASP A 109 14.01 1.20 -30.86
C ASP A 109 12.94 2.30 -30.76
N SER A 110 11.86 2.11 -29.98
CA SER A 110 10.86 3.13 -29.73
C SER A 110 10.25 2.95 -28.34
N LEU A 111 10.78 3.71 -27.39
CA LEU A 111 10.16 3.92 -26.09
C LEU A 111 8.88 4.73 -26.31
N LYS A 112 7.73 4.07 -26.41
CA LYS A 112 6.45 4.76 -26.32
C LYS A 112 6.26 5.21 -24.87
N GLU A 113 6.19 6.53 -24.66
CA GLU A 113 5.67 7.11 -23.42
C GLU A 113 4.20 6.72 -23.26
N GLU A 114 3.95 5.58 -22.64
CA GLU A 114 2.65 5.34 -22.03
C GLU A 114 2.66 6.02 -20.66
N TYR A 115 1.84 7.07 -20.51
CA TYR A 115 1.55 7.67 -19.21
C TYR A 115 1.15 6.57 -18.23
N GLY A 116 2.08 6.23 -17.33
CA GLY A 116 1.92 5.08 -16.46
C GLY A 116 0.75 5.28 -15.51
N LYS A 117 -0.30 4.46 -15.59
CA LYS A 117 -1.30 4.41 -14.52
C LYS A 117 -0.66 3.71 -13.32
N GLY A 118 -0.14 4.51 -12.39
CA GLY A 118 0.42 4.01 -11.13
C GLY A 118 -0.69 3.55 -10.18
N LYS A 119 -0.41 2.50 -9.43
CA LYS A 119 -1.23 2.05 -8.30
C LYS A 119 -0.33 1.75 -7.10
N ILE A 120 -0.85 2.00 -5.92
CA ILE A 120 -0.30 1.46 -4.67
C ILE A 120 -1.18 0.28 -4.25
N ALA A 121 -0.54 -0.85 -3.99
CA ALA A 121 -1.17 -2.00 -3.38
C ALA A 121 -0.72 -2.11 -1.92
N ILE A 122 -1.67 -2.12 -0.99
CA ILE A 122 -1.44 -2.52 0.40
C ILE A 122 -1.86 -3.97 0.53
N VAL A 123 -0.92 -4.83 0.88
CA VAL A 123 -1.10 -6.27 0.82
C VAL A 123 -0.94 -6.90 2.20
N PHE A 124 -1.97 -7.65 2.57
CA PHE A 124 -2.03 -8.55 3.71
C PHE A 124 -1.87 -9.99 3.22
N GLN A 125 -1.73 -10.96 4.14
CA GLN A 125 -1.50 -12.37 3.79
C GLN A 125 -2.46 -12.92 2.72
N ASN A 126 -3.75 -12.56 2.80
CA ASN A 126 -4.79 -13.07 1.89
C ASN A 126 -5.58 -11.98 1.16
N GLU A 127 -5.24 -10.70 1.34
CA GLU A 127 -6.04 -9.57 0.86
C GLU A 127 -5.16 -8.48 0.25
N LYS A 128 -5.63 -7.85 -0.83
CA LYS A 128 -4.93 -6.74 -1.50
C LYS A 128 -5.90 -5.58 -1.70
N TYR A 129 -5.47 -4.39 -1.30
CA TYR A 129 -6.20 -3.14 -1.48
C TYR A 129 -5.44 -2.27 -2.46
N TYR A 130 -6.11 -1.84 -3.53
CA TYR A 130 -5.51 -1.05 -4.60
C TYR A 130 -5.99 0.40 -4.54
N PHE A 131 -5.05 1.32 -4.68
CA PHE A 131 -5.30 2.75 -4.71
C PHE A 131 -4.63 3.33 -5.95
N ASP A 132 -5.40 4.06 -6.74
CA ASP A 132 -4.88 4.68 -7.96
C ASP A 132 -4.02 5.90 -7.59
N LEU A 133 -2.86 6.02 -8.21
CA LEU A 133 -2.02 7.21 -8.12
C LEU A 133 -2.51 8.30 -9.07
N PRO A 134 -2.22 9.58 -8.77
CA PRO A 134 -2.42 10.65 -9.74
C PRO A 134 -1.67 10.35 -11.03
N ILE A 135 -2.20 10.82 -12.16
CA ILE A 135 -1.54 10.68 -13.45
C ILE A 135 -0.30 11.57 -13.45
N MET A 136 0.87 10.94 -13.36
CA MET A 136 2.18 11.59 -13.40
C MET A 136 3.03 10.94 -14.49
N PRO A 137 3.84 11.70 -15.24
CA PRO A 137 4.74 11.16 -16.28
C PRO A 137 5.99 10.52 -15.65
N ILE A 138 5.81 9.68 -14.63
CA ILE A 138 6.90 9.03 -13.89
C ILE A 138 6.57 7.57 -13.65
N VAL A 139 7.61 6.78 -13.49
CA VAL A 139 7.48 5.35 -13.19
C VAL A 139 7.53 5.13 -11.68
N PHE A 140 6.64 4.28 -11.18
CA PHE A 140 6.62 3.85 -9.78
C PHE A 140 7.19 2.44 -9.65
N GLN A 141 8.09 2.24 -8.69
CA GLN A 141 8.67 0.95 -8.38
C GLN A 141 8.90 0.78 -6.88
N GLY A 142 8.97 -0.47 -6.44
CA GLY A 142 9.37 -0.76 -5.07
C GLY A 142 8.35 -1.56 -4.28
N ARG A 143 8.88 -2.23 -3.27
CA ARG A 143 8.11 -2.97 -2.27
C ARG A 143 8.80 -2.78 -0.94
N THR A 144 8.04 -2.46 0.09
CA THR A 144 8.59 -2.29 1.43
C THR A 144 7.61 -2.71 2.51
N THR A 145 8.14 -3.00 3.68
CA THR A 145 7.38 -3.19 4.91
C THR A 145 7.15 -1.84 5.58
N SER A 146 6.23 -1.80 6.55
CA SER A 146 5.92 -0.60 7.33
C SER A 146 7.09 -0.09 8.19
N GLU A 147 8.01 -0.98 8.60
CA GLU A 147 9.11 -0.65 9.52
C GLU A 147 10.14 0.32 8.90
N GLU A 148 10.36 0.25 7.59
CA GLU A 148 11.35 1.06 6.88
C GLU A 148 10.76 1.67 5.60
N PHE A 149 9.64 2.38 5.75
CA PHE A 149 8.97 3.01 4.63
C PHE A 149 9.67 4.32 4.22
N LYS A 150 10.49 4.22 3.18
CA LYS A 150 11.13 5.35 2.50
C LYS A 150 10.55 5.53 1.11
N ILE A 151 10.29 6.77 0.72
CA ILE A 151 9.95 7.16 -0.65
C ILE A 151 11.09 8.00 -1.19
N LYS A 152 11.63 7.62 -2.34
CA LYS A 152 12.72 8.33 -3.00
C LYS A 152 12.28 8.82 -4.36
N TYR A 153 12.59 10.08 -4.66
CA TYR A 153 12.53 10.62 -6.00
C TYR A 153 13.90 10.47 -6.63
N ALA A 154 13.98 9.69 -7.70
CA ALA A 154 15.22 9.48 -8.44
C ALA A 154 15.06 9.91 -9.89
N ARG A 155 16.16 10.38 -10.45
CA ARG A 155 16.27 10.79 -11.85
C ARG A 155 17.37 9.98 -12.49
N TYR A 156 17.13 9.44 -13.67
CA TYR A 156 18.10 8.64 -14.42
C TYR A 156 18.20 9.10 -15.86
N ARG A 157 19.35 8.80 -16.49
CA ARG A 157 19.60 9.06 -17.91
C ARG A 157 19.54 7.74 -18.67
N LEU A 158 18.74 7.70 -19.73
CA LEU A 158 18.65 6.59 -20.67
C LEU A 158 18.71 7.17 -22.09
N ASP A 159 19.68 6.75 -22.90
CA ASP A 159 19.81 7.15 -24.32
C ASP A 159 19.69 8.67 -24.58
N ASN A 160 20.39 9.49 -23.77
CA ASN A 160 20.35 10.96 -23.75
C ASN A 160 19.05 11.63 -23.26
N GLU A 161 18.04 10.87 -22.86
CA GLU A 161 16.84 11.38 -22.20
C GLU A 161 16.97 11.31 -20.68
N VAL A 162 16.41 12.31 -19.99
CA VAL A 162 16.31 12.35 -18.54
C VAL A 162 14.93 11.86 -18.14
N LYS A 163 14.88 10.85 -17.27
CA LYS A 163 13.64 10.22 -16.80
C LYS A 163 13.55 10.25 -15.29
N ASP A 164 12.34 10.42 -14.80
CA ASP A 164 12.03 10.53 -13.38
C ASP A 164 11.28 9.29 -12.89
N THR A 165 11.58 8.87 -11.66
CA THR A 165 10.97 7.69 -11.03
C THR A 165 10.80 7.89 -9.54
N ILE A 166 9.75 7.28 -8.99
CA ILE A 166 9.51 7.19 -7.57
C ILE A 166 9.71 5.76 -7.10
N ILE A 167 10.50 5.64 -6.04
CA ILE A 167 10.99 4.37 -5.52
C ILE A 167 10.52 4.22 -4.08
N ILE A 168 9.87 3.10 -3.79
CA ILE A 168 9.37 2.76 -2.46
C ILE A 168 10.25 1.67 -1.84
N GLY A 169 10.81 1.94 -0.66
CA GLY A 169 11.64 1.00 0.09
C GLY A 169 13.12 0.99 -0.29
N GLU A 170 13.78 -0.11 0.06
CA GLU A 170 15.22 -0.30 -0.11
C GLU A 170 15.59 -1.07 -1.39
N GLN A 171 14.71 -1.15 -2.40
CA GLN A 171 15.07 -1.83 -3.64
C GLN A 171 16.34 -1.22 -4.22
N LYS A 172 17.37 -2.05 -4.38
CA LYS A 172 18.47 -1.78 -5.31
C LYS A 172 17.82 -1.60 -6.67
N ASN A 173 17.92 -0.38 -7.14
CA ASN A 173 17.35 0.10 -8.38
C ASN A 173 17.65 -0.85 -9.53
N LEU A 174 16.69 -1.00 -10.45
CA LEU A 174 16.87 -1.79 -11.68
C LEU A 174 17.95 -1.20 -12.62
N ILE A 175 18.43 0.02 -12.34
CA ILE A 175 19.55 0.70 -12.99
C ILE A 175 20.49 1.11 -11.85
N ASP A 176 21.78 0.73 -11.90
CA ASP A 176 22.75 1.05 -10.85
C ASP A 176 22.71 2.55 -10.51
N ILE A 177 22.32 2.87 -9.27
CA ILE A 177 22.31 4.24 -8.74
C ILE A 177 23.48 4.37 -7.81
N GLU A 178 24.47 5.14 -8.24
CA GLU A 178 25.54 5.61 -7.37
C GLU A 178 24.96 6.68 -6.44
N VAL A 179 24.95 6.39 -5.14
CA VAL A 179 24.62 7.38 -4.10
C VAL A 179 25.86 8.25 -3.91
N LEU A 180 25.80 9.53 -4.32
CA LEU A 180 26.83 10.50 -3.96
C LEU A 180 26.63 10.90 -2.49
N GLN A 181 27.64 10.58 -1.66
CA GLN A 181 27.77 11.04 -0.27
C GLN A 181 28.21 12.50 -0.20
#